data_AF-A0A2J9E0Y3-F1
#
_entry.id   AF-A0A2J9E0Y3-F1
#
_cell.length_a   1.000
_cell.length_b   1.000
_cell.length_c   1.000
_cell.angle_alpha   90.00
_cell.angle_beta   90.00
_cell.angle_gamma   90.00
#
_symmetry.space_group_name_H-M   'P 1'
#
loop_
_entity.id
_entity.type
_entity.pdbx_description
1 polymer ?
#
loop_
_entity_poly.entity_id
_entity_poly.type
_entity_poly.pdbx_seq_one_letter_code
_entity_poly.pdbx_strand_id
1 'polypeptide(L)'
;MDLVTYITERLISYADDIVPVDRQEIIDFFESENAPYREDHVDFLARFGGNHFTTFLKNQNANFSFQEIKELYQADKDYPDEVELAEGCCHFANPYVDNWYCIEQATGIIYREAVDEDNNPILSEVVWCNIKSLLFMSSLYYLDRVGTRLSIKDNLTDEFVQIFQDENRGYRLDVSLYGAYYIKEDMFYYLSLTRNFLTPTKLHPWFYEELKNFKASQ
;
A
#
# COMPACT_ATOMS: atom_id res chain seq x y z
N MET A 1 6.95 -13.13 11.78
CA MET A 1 6.38 -11.85 11.34
C MET A 1 7.52 -10.85 11.35
N ASP A 2 7.70 -10.06 10.30
CA ASP A 2 8.77 -9.05 10.27
C ASP A 2 8.34 -7.71 10.88
N LEU A 3 9.30 -6.80 11.09
CA LEU A 3 9.09 -5.51 11.73
C LEU A 3 8.08 -4.62 11.00
N VAL A 4 8.09 -4.62 9.67
CA VAL A 4 7.16 -3.80 8.88
C VAL A 4 5.74 -4.28 9.14
N THR A 5 5.51 -5.58 9.00
CA THR A 5 4.19 -6.17 9.26
C THR A 5 3.75 -5.91 10.69
N TYR A 6 4.66 -6.02 11.66
CA TYR A 6 4.35 -5.68 13.06
C TYR A 6 3.87 -4.24 13.21
N ILE A 7 4.64 -3.26 12.70
CA ILE A 7 4.27 -1.84 12.79
C ILE A 7 2.93 -1.58 12.10
N THR A 8 2.75 -2.11 10.89
CA THR A 8 1.51 -1.99 10.11
C THR A 8 0.31 -2.48 10.93
N GLU A 9 0.38 -3.66 11.51
CA GLU A 9 -0.71 -4.22 12.32
C GLU A 9 -1.00 -3.39 13.58
N ARG A 10 0.05 -2.89 14.25
CA ARG A 10 -0.12 -2.02 15.42
C ARG A 10 -0.78 -0.69 15.04
N LEU A 11 -0.40 -0.09 13.93
CA LEU A 11 -1.02 1.14 13.45
C LEU A 11 -2.47 0.92 12.97
N ILE A 12 -2.73 -0.15 12.20
CA ILE A 12 -4.08 -0.51 11.74
C ILE A 12 -5.01 -0.85 12.91
N SER A 13 -4.48 -1.27 14.06
CA SER A 13 -5.30 -1.53 15.27
C SER A 13 -6.05 -0.30 15.81
N TYR A 14 -5.71 0.90 15.35
CA TYR A 14 -6.46 2.13 15.65
C TYR A 14 -7.65 2.39 14.71
N ALA A 15 -7.81 1.60 13.65
CA ALA A 15 -8.97 1.67 12.77
C ALA A 15 -10.20 1.05 13.45
N ASP A 16 -11.30 1.80 13.45
CA ASP A 16 -12.60 1.42 14.04
C ASP A 16 -13.69 1.22 12.98
N ASP A 17 -13.35 1.43 11.70
CA ASP A 17 -14.25 1.41 10.55
C ASP A 17 -13.93 0.29 9.55
N ILE A 18 -13.20 -0.74 9.99
CA ILE A 18 -12.94 -1.93 9.16
C ILE A 18 -14.19 -2.81 9.14
N VAL A 19 -14.71 -3.09 7.94
CA VAL A 19 -15.81 -4.02 7.72
C VAL A 19 -15.30 -5.18 6.87
N PRO A 20 -15.33 -6.42 7.39
CA PRO A 20 -14.86 -7.59 6.65
C PRO A 20 -15.88 -8.03 5.59
N VAL A 21 -15.38 -8.75 4.59
CA VAL A 21 -16.16 -9.47 3.59
C VAL A 21 -15.90 -10.95 3.78
N ASP A 22 -16.91 -11.79 3.49
CA ASP A 22 -16.71 -13.22 3.54
C ASP A 22 -15.65 -13.64 2.50
N ARG A 23 -14.67 -14.42 2.96
CA ARG A 23 -13.55 -14.83 2.13
C ARG A 23 -13.99 -15.74 0.98
N GLN A 24 -14.96 -16.61 1.22
CA GLN A 24 -15.45 -17.53 0.20
C GLN A 24 -16.24 -16.77 -0.88
N GLU A 25 -17.01 -15.74 -0.50
CA GLU A 25 -17.67 -14.85 -1.47
C GLU A 25 -16.68 -14.24 -2.48
N ILE A 26 -15.51 -13.81 -2.01
CA ILE A 26 -14.46 -13.23 -2.87
C ILE A 26 -13.87 -14.27 -3.82
N ILE A 27 -13.59 -15.47 -3.31
CA ILE A 27 -13.05 -16.57 -4.11
C ILE A 27 -14.05 -17.01 -5.18
N ASP A 28 -15.29 -17.26 -4.78
CA ASP A 28 -16.37 -17.68 -5.68
C ASP A 28 -16.57 -16.65 -6.80
N PHE A 29 -16.46 -15.36 -6.49
CA PHE A 29 -16.51 -14.30 -7.48
C PHE A 29 -15.37 -14.40 -8.49
N PHE A 30 -14.11 -14.42 -8.05
CA PHE A 30 -12.98 -14.48 -8.98
C PHE A 30 -13.01 -15.75 -9.84
N GLU A 31 -13.42 -16.90 -9.27
CA GLU A 31 -13.61 -18.14 -10.02
C GLU A 31 -14.74 -18.02 -11.05
N SER A 32 -15.85 -17.35 -10.71
CA SER A 32 -16.96 -17.12 -11.65
C SER A 32 -16.59 -16.19 -12.80
N GLU A 33 -15.67 -15.25 -12.57
CA GLU A 33 -15.13 -14.36 -13.59
C GLU A 33 -13.98 -14.99 -14.38
N ASN A 34 -13.57 -16.22 -14.06
CA ASN A 34 -12.36 -16.86 -14.58
C ASN A 34 -11.12 -15.95 -14.45
N ALA A 35 -11.11 -15.12 -13.41
CA ALA A 35 -10.04 -14.19 -13.12
C ALA A 35 -8.90 -14.92 -12.39
N PRO A 36 -7.63 -14.63 -12.71
CA PRO A 36 -6.56 -15.02 -11.82
C PRO A 36 -6.80 -14.35 -10.46
N TYR A 37 -6.29 -14.93 -9.38
CA TYR A 37 -6.24 -14.26 -8.08
C TYR A 37 -5.06 -14.76 -7.25
N ARG A 38 -4.73 -13.99 -6.22
CA ARG A 38 -3.70 -14.29 -5.22
C ARG A 38 -4.34 -14.39 -3.84
N GLU A 39 -3.82 -15.27 -3.00
CA GLU A 39 -4.28 -15.43 -1.62
C GLU A 39 -4.16 -14.14 -0.80
N ASP A 40 -3.08 -13.36 -0.99
CA ASP A 40 -2.89 -12.09 -0.28
C ASP A 40 -3.86 -10.99 -0.72
N HIS A 41 -4.31 -11.01 -1.97
CA HIS A 41 -5.37 -10.14 -2.48
C HIS A 41 -6.73 -10.52 -1.90
N VAL A 42 -7.05 -11.81 -1.86
CA VAL A 42 -8.26 -12.34 -1.22
C VAL A 42 -8.28 -11.96 0.26
N ASP A 43 -7.17 -12.15 0.98
CA ASP A 43 -7.08 -11.83 2.41
C ASP A 43 -7.19 -10.31 2.66
N PHE A 44 -6.65 -9.48 1.76
CA PHE A 44 -6.81 -8.03 1.80
C PHE A 44 -8.28 -7.63 1.64
N LEU A 45 -8.98 -8.14 0.61
CA LEU A 45 -10.40 -7.85 0.38
C LEU A 45 -11.28 -8.38 1.51
N ALA A 46 -11.01 -9.59 2.01
CA ALA A 46 -11.74 -10.19 3.12
C ALA A 46 -11.63 -9.33 4.38
N ARG A 47 -10.48 -8.68 4.60
CA ARG A 47 -10.27 -7.83 5.77
C ARG A 47 -10.76 -6.40 5.57
N PHE A 48 -10.54 -5.78 4.41
CA PHE A 48 -10.71 -4.34 4.22
C PHE A 48 -11.73 -3.96 3.12
N GLY A 49 -12.24 -4.93 2.37
CA GLY A 49 -13.07 -4.70 1.18
C GLY A 49 -14.55 -4.43 1.47
N GLY A 50 -15.02 -4.49 2.71
CA GLY A 50 -16.45 -4.38 3.02
C GLY A 50 -16.98 -2.96 3.00
N ASN A 51 -16.09 -1.96 3.12
CA ASN A 51 -16.44 -0.55 3.08
C ASN A 51 -15.85 0.12 1.83
N HIS A 52 -16.62 1.02 1.23
CA HIS A 52 -16.14 1.90 0.15
C HIS A 52 -14.94 2.74 0.59
N PHE A 53 -14.87 3.11 1.88
CA PHE A 53 -13.80 3.93 2.43
C PHE A 53 -13.44 3.47 3.84
N THR A 54 -12.38 2.68 3.96
CA THR A 54 -11.69 2.51 5.25
C THR A 54 -10.75 3.71 5.46
N THR A 55 -10.83 4.38 6.61
CA THR A 55 -10.23 5.71 6.85
C THR A 55 -8.74 5.76 6.49
N PHE A 56 -7.96 4.77 6.89
CA PHE A 56 -6.51 4.78 6.64
C PHE A 56 -6.15 4.52 5.16
N LEU A 57 -7.02 3.85 4.40
CA LEU A 57 -6.85 3.63 2.96
C LEU A 57 -7.23 4.87 2.14
N LYS A 58 -8.05 5.78 2.68
CA LYS A 58 -8.53 6.98 1.98
C LYS A 58 -7.40 7.86 1.44
N ASN A 59 -6.27 7.91 2.12
CA ASN A 59 -5.11 8.71 1.70
C ASN A 59 -4.47 8.21 0.38
N GLN A 60 -4.84 7.03 -0.10
CA GLN A 60 -4.40 6.51 -1.39
C GLN A 60 -5.27 7.00 -2.56
N ASN A 61 -6.33 7.77 -2.29
CA ASN A 61 -7.27 8.27 -3.29
C ASN A 61 -7.83 7.17 -4.21
N ALA A 62 -8.14 5.99 -3.67
CA ALA A 62 -8.73 4.89 -4.42
C ALA A 62 -9.80 4.14 -3.61
N ASN A 63 -10.76 3.55 -4.32
CA ASN A 63 -11.75 2.62 -3.80
C ASN A 63 -11.21 1.19 -3.86
N PHE A 64 -11.00 0.58 -2.70
CA PHE A 64 -10.53 -0.81 -2.57
C PHE A 64 -11.66 -1.77 -2.18
N SER A 65 -12.91 -1.32 -2.20
CA SER A 65 -14.03 -2.17 -1.78
C SER A 65 -14.26 -3.31 -2.76
N PHE A 66 -14.67 -4.46 -2.23
CA PHE A 66 -15.02 -5.61 -3.06
C PHE A 66 -16.22 -5.31 -3.97
N GLN A 67 -17.12 -4.42 -3.55
CA GLN A 67 -18.20 -3.95 -4.41
C GLN A 67 -17.67 -3.21 -5.64
N GLU A 68 -16.68 -2.32 -5.47
CA GLU A 68 -16.04 -1.65 -6.60
C GLU A 68 -15.39 -2.65 -7.55
N ILE A 69 -14.67 -3.65 -7.03
CA ILE A 69 -14.04 -4.68 -7.88
C ILE A 69 -15.07 -5.38 -8.77
N LYS A 70 -16.24 -5.73 -8.22
CA LYS A 70 -17.33 -6.32 -9.02
C LYS A 70 -17.84 -5.37 -10.10
N GLU A 71 -17.93 -4.08 -9.80
CA GLU A 71 -18.35 -3.05 -10.76
C GLU A 71 -17.33 -2.87 -11.89
N LEU A 72 -16.03 -2.98 -11.61
CA LEU A 72 -14.98 -2.96 -12.63
C LEU A 72 -15.12 -4.12 -13.63
N TYR A 73 -15.26 -5.37 -13.14
CA TYR A 73 -15.50 -6.52 -14.03
C TYR A 73 -16.82 -6.43 -14.81
N GLN A 74 -17.85 -5.80 -14.25
CA GLN A 74 -19.09 -5.55 -15.00
C GLN A 74 -18.88 -4.50 -16.09
N ALA A 75 -18.10 -3.46 -15.82
CA ALA A 75 -17.75 -2.43 -16.80
C ALA A 75 -16.98 -3.02 -17.99
N ASP A 76 -16.03 -3.94 -17.76
CA ASP A 76 -15.33 -4.65 -18.84
C ASP A 76 -16.29 -5.40 -19.78
N LYS A 77 -17.35 -6.00 -19.22
CA LYS A 77 -18.36 -6.73 -20.01
C LYS A 77 -19.27 -5.78 -20.78
N ASP A 78 -19.60 -4.63 -20.19
CA ASP A 78 -20.47 -3.62 -20.78
C ASP A 78 -19.74 -2.81 -21.87
N TYR A 79 -18.41 -2.68 -21.75
CA TYR A 79 -17.53 -1.89 -22.60
C TYR A 79 -16.26 -2.67 -23.03
N PRO A 80 -16.40 -3.77 -23.78
CA PRO A 80 -15.28 -4.66 -24.12
C PRO A 80 -14.19 -4.02 -24.99
N ASP A 81 -14.46 -2.86 -25.58
CA ASP A 81 -13.53 -2.13 -26.45
C ASP A 81 -12.70 -1.07 -25.69
N GLU A 82 -12.98 -0.80 -24.40
CA GLU A 82 -12.39 0.34 -23.70
C GLU A 82 -11.05 0.04 -23.03
N VAL A 83 -10.90 -1.08 -22.30
CA VAL A 83 -9.61 -1.62 -21.83
C VAL A 83 -9.83 -3.09 -21.42
N GLU A 84 -9.00 -4.01 -21.90
CA GLU A 84 -8.94 -5.37 -21.33
C GLU A 84 -7.83 -5.40 -20.26
N LEU A 85 -7.98 -6.18 -19.19
CA LEU A 85 -6.88 -6.37 -18.23
C LEU A 85 -5.69 -7.04 -18.92
N ALA A 86 -4.47 -6.60 -18.58
CA ALA A 86 -3.27 -7.32 -19.03
C ALA A 86 -3.29 -8.79 -18.56
N GLU A 87 -2.82 -9.71 -19.41
CA GLU A 87 -2.85 -11.15 -19.10
C GLU A 87 -2.19 -11.45 -17.74
N GLY A 88 -2.85 -12.27 -16.92
CA GLY A 88 -2.36 -12.63 -15.58
C GLY A 88 -2.57 -11.56 -14.50
N CYS A 89 -3.33 -10.50 -14.79
CA CYS A 89 -3.70 -9.47 -13.82
C CYS A 89 -5.16 -9.54 -13.41
N CYS A 90 -5.46 -8.96 -12.26
CA CYS A 90 -6.82 -8.82 -11.70
C CYS A 90 -7.06 -7.35 -11.36
N HIS A 91 -8.30 -6.88 -11.49
CA HIS A 91 -8.72 -5.61 -10.89
C HIS A 91 -8.40 -5.56 -9.39
N PHE A 92 -7.87 -4.43 -8.93
CA PHE A 92 -7.39 -4.21 -7.56
C PHE A 92 -8.00 -3.00 -6.87
N ALA A 93 -8.19 -1.88 -7.57
CA ALA A 93 -8.85 -0.69 -7.02
C ALA A 93 -9.22 0.34 -8.10
N ASN A 94 -10.15 1.24 -7.80
CA ASN A 94 -10.48 2.39 -8.64
C ASN A 94 -9.95 3.71 -8.05
N PRO A 95 -8.99 4.42 -8.68
CA PRO A 95 -8.43 5.68 -8.18
C PRO A 95 -9.28 6.95 -8.38
N TYR A 96 -10.55 6.84 -8.78
CA TYR A 96 -11.53 7.92 -9.00
C TYR A 96 -11.20 8.95 -10.11
N VAL A 97 -9.93 9.27 -10.35
CA VAL A 97 -9.48 10.38 -11.20
C VAL A 97 -8.48 9.95 -12.27
N ASP A 98 -8.25 8.64 -12.41
CA ASP A 98 -7.22 8.08 -13.25
C ASP A 98 -7.60 6.64 -13.64
N ASN A 99 -6.79 5.99 -14.48
CA ASN A 99 -6.97 4.60 -14.88
C ASN A 99 -6.93 3.67 -13.68
N TRP A 100 -7.66 2.56 -13.77
CA TRP A 100 -7.80 1.57 -12.72
C TRP A 100 -6.48 0.91 -12.32
N TYR A 101 -6.50 0.30 -11.14
CA TYR A 101 -5.36 -0.44 -10.62
C TYR A 101 -5.59 -1.93 -10.78
N CYS A 102 -4.55 -2.62 -11.26
CA CYS A 102 -4.52 -4.07 -11.34
C CYS A 102 -3.38 -4.65 -10.50
N ILE A 103 -3.53 -5.89 -10.06
CA ILE A 103 -2.49 -6.66 -9.38
C ILE A 103 -2.05 -7.82 -10.27
N GLU A 104 -0.75 -7.93 -10.51
CA GLU A 104 -0.20 -9.04 -11.28
C GLU A 104 -0.12 -10.31 -10.42
N GLN A 105 -0.70 -11.42 -10.90
CA GLN A 105 -0.77 -12.66 -10.13
C GLN A 105 0.63 -13.21 -9.77
N ALA A 106 1.57 -13.16 -10.70
CA ALA A 106 2.89 -13.77 -10.54
C ALA A 106 3.75 -13.04 -9.49
N THR A 107 3.74 -11.71 -9.50
CA THR A 107 4.65 -10.90 -8.66
C THR A 107 3.95 -10.28 -7.45
N GLY A 108 2.64 -10.03 -7.55
CA GLY A 108 1.86 -9.26 -6.57
C GLY A 108 2.11 -7.76 -6.66
N ILE A 109 2.84 -7.28 -7.66
CA ILE A 109 3.04 -5.86 -7.91
C ILE A 109 1.70 -5.26 -8.36
N ILE A 110 1.39 -4.06 -7.87
CA ILE A 110 0.17 -3.34 -8.21
C ILE A 110 0.54 -2.24 -9.20
N TYR A 111 -0.13 -2.26 -10.34
CA TYR A 111 0.11 -1.35 -11.45
C TYR A 111 -1.09 -0.45 -11.69
N ARG A 112 -0.82 0.68 -12.35
CA ARG A 112 -1.82 1.43 -13.06
C ARG A 112 -1.98 0.84 -14.46
N GLU A 113 -3.22 0.55 -14.82
CA GLU A 113 -3.58 0.10 -16.15
C GLU A 113 -3.34 1.20 -17.17
N ALA A 114 -2.91 0.81 -18.37
CA ALA A 114 -2.89 1.67 -19.54
C ALA A 114 -3.00 0.82 -20.80
N VAL A 115 -3.07 1.50 -21.93
CA VAL A 115 -2.97 0.89 -23.26
C VAL A 115 -1.80 1.47 -24.04
N ASP A 116 -1.23 0.68 -24.95
CA ASP A 116 -0.22 1.14 -25.90
C ASP A 116 -0.84 1.91 -27.10
N GLU A 117 -0.01 2.29 -28.07
CA GLU A 117 -0.45 3.03 -29.27
C GLU A 117 -1.43 2.24 -30.15
N ASP A 118 -1.46 0.91 -30.00
CA ASP A 118 -2.33 -0.02 -30.74
C ASP A 118 -3.56 -0.45 -29.91
N ASN A 119 -3.82 0.22 -28.78
CA ASN A 119 -4.86 -0.08 -27.80
C ASN A 119 -4.72 -1.44 -27.09
N ASN A 120 -3.51 -2.03 -27.06
CA ASN A 120 -3.29 -3.25 -26.28
C ASN A 120 -3.04 -2.91 -24.80
N PRO A 121 -3.56 -3.69 -23.85
CA PRO A 121 -3.32 -3.50 -22.42
C PRO A 121 -1.83 -3.63 -22.06
N ILE A 122 -1.33 -2.71 -21.23
CA ILE A 122 0.03 -2.73 -20.71
C ILE A 122 0.09 -2.39 -19.22
N LEU A 123 1.13 -2.89 -18.55
CA LEU A 123 1.49 -2.51 -17.19
C LEU A 123 2.32 -1.22 -17.22
N SER A 124 1.69 -0.08 -16.97
CA SER A 124 2.29 1.24 -17.20
C SER A 124 3.15 1.73 -16.03
N GLU A 125 2.54 1.91 -14.87
CA GLU A 125 3.19 2.51 -13.68
C GLU A 125 3.07 1.56 -12.50
N VAL A 126 4.18 1.30 -11.80
CA VAL A 126 4.12 0.59 -10.52
C VAL A 126 3.59 1.53 -9.44
N VAL A 127 2.39 1.27 -8.94
CA VAL A 127 1.80 2.08 -7.87
C VAL A 127 2.33 1.61 -6.50
N TRP A 128 2.35 0.29 -6.30
CA TRP A 128 2.89 -0.34 -5.10
C TRP A 128 3.64 -1.63 -5.43
N CYS A 129 4.71 -1.93 -4.69
CA CYS A 129 5.46 -3.18 -4.87
C CYS A 129 4.63 -4.43 -4.57
N ASN A 130 3.68 -4.30 -3.64
CA ASN A 130 2.76 -5.34 -3.19
C ASN A 130 1.76 -4.79 -2.16
N ILE A 131 0.80 -5.62 -1.77
CA ILE A 131 -0.19 -5.30 -0.72
C ILE A 131 0.47 -4.90 0.60
N LYS A 132 1.61 -5.52 0.97
CA LYS A 132 2.34 -5.15 2.19
C LYS A 132 2.84 -3.70 2.14
N SER A 133 3.37 -3.24 1.01
CA SER A 133 3.79 -1.86 0.81
C SER A 133 2.61 -0.88 0.89
N LEU A 134 1.47 -1.22 0.26
CA LEU A 134 0.22 -0.47 0.36
C LEU A 134 -0.24 -0.33 1.81
N LEU A 135 -0.34 -1.44 2.54
CA LEU A 135 -0.82 -1.46 3.91
C LEU A 135 0.10 -0.68 4.83
N PHE A 136 1.43 -0.83 4.68
CA PHE A 136 2.38 -0.04 5.45
C PHE A 136 2.19 1.45 5.20
N MET A 137 2.22 1.89 3.93
CA MET A 137 2.05 3.30 3.57
C MET A 137 0.73 3.89 4.06
N SER A 138 -0.37 3.15 3.90
CA SER A 138 -1.70 3.56 4.34
C SER A 138 -1.79 3.64 5.87
N SER A 139 -1.20 2.68 6.59
CA SER A 139 -1.23 2.64 8.06
C SER A 139 -0.56 3.84 8.74
N LEU A 140 0.38 4.51 8.04
CA LEU A 140 1.03 5.73 8.53
C LEU A 140 0.05 6.89 8.75
N TYR A 141 -1.20 6.78 8.28
CA TYR A 141 -2.30 7.64 8.70
C TYR A 141 -2.39 7.76 10.23
N TYR A 142 -2.21 6.65 10.96
CA TYR A 142 -2.26 6.60 12.43
C TYR A 142 -0.91 6.82 13.12
N LEU A 143 0.12 7.25 12.40
CA LEU A 143 1.45 7.43 12.99
C LEU A 143 1.43 8.47 14.13
N ASP A 144 0.52 9.44 14.08
CA ASP A 144 0.32 10.45 15.13
C ASP A 144 -0.25 9.88 16.45
N ARG A 145 -0.83 8.68 16.41
CA ARG A 145 -1.29 7.95 17.62
C ARG A 145 -0.13 7.39 18.43
N VAL A 146 1.01 7.19 17.79
CA VAL A 146 2.18 6.53 18.39
C VAL A 146 3.44 7.41 18.38
N GLY A 147 3.33 8.65 17.91
CA GLY A 147 4.45 9.56 17.85
C GLY A 147 4.05 11.00 17.54
N THR A 148 5.01 11.90 17.68
CA THR A 148 4.84 13.32 17.39
C THR A 148 5.70 13.70 16.20
N ARG A 149 5.05 14.14 15.12
CA ARG A 149 5.75 14.66 13.93
C ARG A 149 6.53 15.92 14.32
N LEU A 150 7.83 15.93 14.00
CA LEU A 150 8.69 17.08 14.19
C LEU A 150 8.74 17.93 12.91
N SER A 151 9.48 19.03 12.94
CA SER A 151 9.65 19.91 11.78
C SER A 151 10.21 19.16 10.57
N ILE A 152 9.52 19.31 9.45
CA ILE A 152 9.95 18.79 8.15
C ILE A 152 11.21 19.55 7.72
N LYS A 153 12.18 18.82 7.18
CA LYS A 153 13.35 19.40 6.51
C LYS A 153 13.14 19.31 5.01
N ASP A 154 12.83 20.43 4.38
CA ASP A 154 12.62 20.53 2.93
C ASP A 154 13.87 21.03 2.20
N ASN A 155 13.86 20.96 0.87
CA ASN A 155 14.94 21.43 -0.02
C ASN A 155 16.30 20.78 0.32
N LEU A 156 16.28 19.48 0.62
CA LEU A 156 17.50 18.73 0.89
C LEU A 156 18.38 18.66 -0.37
N THR A 157 19.69 18.79 -0.18
CA THR A 157 20.65 18.55 -1.26
C THR A 157 20.84 17.05 -1.47
N ASP A 158 21.20 16.66 -2.69
CA ASP A 158 21.52 15.26 -3.01
C ASP A 158 22.64 14.71 -2.11
N GLU A 159 23.63 15.55 -1.78
CA GLU A 159 24.70 15.21 -0.84
C GLU A 159 24.15 14.88 0.56
N PHE A 160 23.22 15.69 1.08
CA PHE A 160 22.58 15.40 2.37
C PHE A 160 21.79 14.09 2.31
N VAL A 161 21.03 13.88 1.23
CA VAL A 161 20.25 12.66 1.02
C VAL A 161 21.17 11.44 1.04
N GLN A 162 22.27 11.47 0.29
CA GLN A 162 23.23 10.37 0.23
C GLN A 162 23.88 10.08 1.59
N ILE A 163 24.37 11.11 2.28
CA ILE A 163 24.96 10.97 3.63
C ILE A 163 23.94 10.37 4.59
N PHE A 164 22.71 10.88 4.59
CA PHE A 164 21.65 10.37 5.46
C PHE A 164 21.34 8.90 5.16
N GLN A 165 21.23 8.51 3.89
CA GLN A 165 20.98 7.13 3.49
C GLN A 165 22.10 6.19 3.93
N ASP A 166 23.36 6.61 3.80
CA ASP A 166 24.53 5.80 4.17
C ASP A 166 24.64 5.64 5.70
N GLU A 167 24.49 6.73 6.46
CA GLU A 167 24.52 6.70 7.93
C GLU A 167 23.36 5.89 8.53
N ASN A 168 22.24 5.78 7.82
CA ASN A 168 21.03 5.13 8.31
C ASN A 168 20.70 3.81 7.59
N ARG A 169 21.62 3.29 6.77
CA ARG A 169 21.40 2.09 5.95
C ARG A 169 20.89 0.88 6.75
N GLY A 170 21.43 0.66 7.94
CA GLY A 170 21.04 -0.46 8.83
C GLY A 170 19.67 -0.31 9.49
N TYR A 171 19.02 0.86 9.37
CA TYR A 171 17.72 1.17 9.97
C TYR A 171 16.58 1.24 8.95
N ARG A 172 16.88 1.03 7.67
CA ARG A 172 15.93 1.15 6.56
C ARG A 172 14.86 0.05 6.62
N LEU A 173 13.62 0.43 6.36
CA LEU A 173 12.49 -0.47 6.12
C LEU A 173 12.31 -0.67 4.62
N ASP A 174 12.24 -1.92 4.17
CA ASP A 174 12.11 -2.28 2.76
C ASP A 174 10.65 -2.43 2.36
N VAL A 175 10.03 -1.31 1.96
CA VAL A 175 8.56 -1.18 1.87
C VAL A 175 8.03 -0.23 0.78
N SER A 176 8.89 0.48 0.04
CA SER A 176 8.41 1.49 -0.92
C SER A 176 9.43 1.81 -2.00
N LEU A 177 8.93 2.21 -3.18
CA LEU A 177 9.71 2.66 -4.33
C LEU A 177 10.01 4.16 -4.28
N TYR A 178 9.04 4.97 -3.86
CA TYR A 178 9.08 6.44 -4.01
C TYR A 178 9.67 7.16 -2.80
N GLY A 179 9.88 6.45 -1.71
CA GLY A 179 10.50 6.98 -0.50
C GLY A 179 11.19 5.90 0.32
N ALA A 180 11.98 6.35 1.28
CA ALA A 180 12.68 5.46 2.19
C ALA A 180 12.24 5.74 3.62
N TYR A 181 11.93 4.67 4.35
CA TYR A 181 11.49 4.72 5.72
C TYR A 181 12.57 4.16 6.63
N TYR A 182 12.76 4.76 7.81
CA TYR A 182 13.81 4.35 8.75
C TYR A 182 13.30 4.36 10.17
N ILE A 183 13.76 3.40 10.98
CA ILE A 183 13.54 3.40 12.43
C ILE A 183 14.88 3.26 13.14
N LYS A 184 15.36 4.37 13.68
CA LYS A 184 16.60 4.46 14.45
C LYS A 184 16.26 4.97 15.84
N GLU A 185 16.53 4.14 16.84
CA GLU A 185 16.11 4.41 18.22
C GLU A 185 14.60 4.75 18.26
N ASP A 186 14.21 5.81 18.95
CA ASP A 186 12.84 6.28 19.08
C ASP A 186 12.42 7.25 17.96
N MET A 187 13.13 7.25 16.83
CA MET A 187 12.84 8.10 15.69
C MET A 187 12.39 7.27 14.48
N PHE A 188 11.21 7.63 13.96
CA PHE A 188 10.73 7.20 12.65
C PHE A 188 11.03 8.31 11.65
N TYR A 189 11.62 7.96 10.50
CA TYR A 189 11.90 8.90 9.43
C TYR A 189 11.21 8.45 8.15
N TYR A 190 10.60 9.41 7.47
CA TYR A 190 10.23 9.28 6.05
C TYR A 190 11.08 10.24 5.22
N LEU A 191 11.85 9.70 4.29
CA LEU A 191 12.63 10.44 3.31
C LEU A 191 11.94 10.33 1.94
N SER A 192 11.45 11.44 1.41
CA SER A 192 10.92 11.50 0.04
C SER A 192 12.07 11.64 -0.95
N LEU A 193 12.22 10.64 -1.83
CA LEU A 193 13.27 10.65 -2.87
C LEU A 193 12.89 11.48 -4.09
N THR A 194 11.60 11.77 -4.27
CA THR A 194 11.08 12.54 -5.39
C THR A 194 10.94 14.03 -5.09
N ARG A 195 10.76 14.39 -3.82
CA ARG A 195 10.52 15.78 -3.39
C ARG A 195 11.61 16.35 -2.47
N ASN A 196 12.68 15.59 -2.22
CA ASN A 196 13.85 16.01 -1.44
C ASN A 196 13.50 16.62 -0.08
N PHE A 197 12.69 15.90 0.71
CA PHE A 197 12.40 16.26 2.10
C PHE A 197 12.48 15.07 3.06
N LEU A 198 12.71 15.39 4.33
CA LEU A 198 12.76 14.43 5.44
C LEU A 198 11.73 14.83 6.50
N THR A 199 10.85 13.90 6.82
CA THR A 199 9.87 14.02 7.89
C THR A 199 10.26 13.13 9.07
N PRO A 200 10.87 13.70 10.12
CA PRO A 200 11.10 13.01 11.38
C PRO A 200 9.84 12.95 12.24
N THR A 201 9.62 11.81 12.88
CA THR A 201 8.59 11.60 13.90
C THR A 201 9.24 10.99 15.14
N LYS A 202 9.08 11.64 16.28
CA LYS A 202 9.53 11.12 17.58
C LYS A 202 8.47 10.15 18.09
N LEU A 203 8.80 8.86 18.17
CA LEU A 203 7.90 7.84 18.70
C LEU A 203 7.69 8.04 20.19
N HIS A 204 6.49 7.75 20.67
CA HIS A 204 6.23 7.71 22.10
C HIS A 204 7.07 6.61 22.77
N PRO A 205 7.58 6.82 24.00
CA PRO A 205 8.44 5.86 24.67
C PRO A 205 7.85 4.45 24.77
N TRP A 206 6.53 4.35 25.03
CA TRP A 206 5.85 3.06 25.13
C TRP A 206 5.89 2.28 23.81
N PHE A 207 5.72 2.96 22.67
CA PHE A 207 5.73 2.31 21.36
C PHE A 207 7.16 1.94 20.95
N TYR A 208 8.12 2.81 21.25
CA TYR A 208 9.54 2.49 21.03
C TYR A 208 10.00 1.25 21.83
N GLU A 209 9.64 1.16 23.11
CA GLU A 209 9.96 -0.02 23.92
C GLU A 209 9.26 -1.28 23.40
N GLU A 210 8.03 -1.16 22.91
CA GLU A 210 7.32 -2.25 22.23
C GLU A 210 8.10 -2.74 20.98
N LEU A 211 8.57 -1.84 20.12
CA LEU A 211 9.37 -2.18 18.94
C LEU A 211 10.71 -2.83 19.31
N LYS A 212 11.37 -2.37 20.38
CA LYS A 212 12.60 -2.99 20.90
C LYS A 212 12.36 -4.42 21.35
N ASN A 213 11.29 -4.64 22.13
CA ASN A 213 10.95 -5.97 22.62
C ASN A 213 10.61 -6.92 21.47
N PHE A 214 9.88 -6.44 20.47
CA PHE A 214 9.61 -7.21 19.26
C PHE A 214 10.92 -7.61 18.55
N LYS A 215 11.83 -6.67 18.31
CA LYS A 215 13.14 -6.95 17.69
C LYS A 215 13.99 -7.93 18.49
N ALA A 216 13.94 -7.89 19.82
CA ALA A 216 14.67 -8.80 20.69
C ALA A 216 14.07 -10.22 20.74
N SER A 217 12.84 -10.39 20.27
CA SER A 217 12.12 -11.67 20.25
C SER A 217 12.20 -12.43 18.91
N GLN A 218 12.81 -11.81 17.88
CA GLN A 218 13.09 -12.43 16.57
C GLN A 218 14.43 -13.16 16.59
#